data_AF-A0A938PKP1-F1
#
_entry.id   AF-A0A938PKP1-F1
#
_cell.length_a   1.000
_cell.length_b   1.000
_cell.length_c   1.000
_cell.angle_alpha   90.00
_cell.angle_beta   90.00
_cell.angle_gamma   90.00
#
_symmetry.space_group_name_H-M   'P 1'
#
loop_
_entity.id
_entity.type
_entity.pdbx_description
1 polymer ?
#
loop_
_entity_poly.entity_id
_entity_poly.type
_entity_poly.pdbx_seq_one_letter_code
_entity_poly.pdbx_strand_id
1 'polypeptide(L)'
;MLIVLLVFSLLTLLVATTLAPLPWQAPVFWAHGVLAMAALPLIMAAMQHFVPVLTRSRAAEARLSRLPLALVLVGGVLLLVFSGALAWGWIVPLAALVFLAAVWMLVWMRQRSRNALGGAHPGLAWYVAALACLLLGMTAAALIPLFPPWQGSLRQFHLHINLYGFIGLTAVGTLQVLFPTATGRVDAGVSQRLRNDLAWAFTGAVLLALGRTLEVIWITVPGVLFWLWPLARMAGVWLRTNARQIFAWHGAAPVLAAATLGLTLALVGVLLPGIASLDIFLAGFMFPLVSGAASQLIPVWVRPGRQSDWHEKARAAIGRYNGVRALFYMTSALLPLLGYRCGAMAGLLALLWFVAGLAYWGLNDWLQGSGNPDGAE
;
A
#
# COMPACT_ATOMS: atom_id res chain seq x y z
N MET A 1 13.98 9.09 6.90
CA MET A 1 13.36 8.97 5.56
C MET A 1 11.96 8.36 5.61
N LEU A 2 11.76 7.15 6.15
CA LEU A 2 10.43 6.48 6.18
C LEU A 2 9.32 7.34 6.79
N ILE A 3 9.58 7.98 7.95
CA ILE A 3 8.62 8.88 8.59
C ILE A 3 8.25 10.05 7.67
N VAL A 4 9.25 10.67 7.02
CA VAL A 4 9.03 11.79 6.08
C VAL A 4 8.16 11.34 4.89
N LEU A 5 8.47 10.19 4.28
CA LEU A 5 7.66 9.64 3.19
C LEU A 5 6.25 9.30 3.65
N LEU A 6 6.09 8.73 4.86
CA LEU A 6 4.77 8.43 5.41
C LEU A 6 3.95 9.70 5.60
N VAL A 7 4.50 10.73 6.25
CA VAL A 7 3.82 12.01 6.46
C VAL A 7 3.46 12.64 5.12
N PHE A 8 4.40 12.67 4.18
CA PHE A 8 4.17 13.14 2.83
C PHE A 8 3.04 12.37 2.13
N SER A 9 3.01 11.04 2.23
CA SER A 9 1.95 10.22 1.65
C SER A 9 0.60 10.47 2.31
N LEU A 10 0.54 10.59 3.63
CA LEU A 10 -0.70 10.90 4.37
C LEU A 10 -1.27 12.27 3.96
N LEU A 11 -0.41 13.29 3.87
CA LEU A 11 -0.81 14.62 3.41
C LEU A 11 -1.24 14.60 1.95
N THR A 12 -0.53 13.88 1.08
CA THR A 12 -0.91 13.75 -0.33
C THR A 12 -2.23 13.02 -0.50
N LEU A 13 -2.49 11.96 0.27
CA LEU A 13 -3.79 11.27 0.29
C LEU A 13 -4.91 12.23 0.72
N LEU A 14 -4.69 12.99 1.79
CA LEU A 14 -5.65 13.98 2.30
C LEU A 14 -5.95 15.04 1.24
N VAL A 15 -4.91 15.73 0.74
CA VAL A 15 -5.03 16.81 -0.24
C VAL A 15 -5.62 16.32 -1.56
N ALA A 16 -5.15 15.19 -2.09
CA ALA A 16 -5.63 14.71 -3.37
C ALA A 16 -7.10 14.29 -3.30
N THR A 17 -7.56 13.70 -2.19
CA THR A 17 -8.96 13.29 -2.07
C THR A 17 -9.90 14.43 -1.68
N THR A 18 -9.43 15.46 -0.97
CA THR A 18 -10.23 16.67 -0.72
C THR A 18 -10.38 17.53 -1.95
N LEU A 19 -9.32 17.67 -2.76
CA LEU A 19 -9.30 18.55 -3.91
C LEU A 19 -9.71 17.87 -5.23
N ALA A 20 -9.67 16.53 -5.32
CA ALA A 20 -10.09 15.81 -6.53
C ALA A 20 -11.50 16.13 -7.05
N PRO A 21 -12.51 16.39 -6.20
CA PRO A 21 -13.83 16.82 -6.67
C PRO A 21 -13.85 18.21 -7.31
N LEU A 22 -12.81 19.02 -7.12
CA LEU A 22 -12.73 20.36 -7.70
C LEU A 22 -12.29 20.29 -9.17
N PRO A 23 -12.85 21.13 -10.06
CA PRO A 23 -12.57 21.09 -11.49
C PRO A 23 -11.20 21.67 -11.89
N TRP A 24 -10.30 21.94 -10.94
CA TRP A 24 -9.03 22.61 -11.19
C TRP A 24 -8.00 21.73 -11.89
N GLN A 25 -8.12 20.41 -11.78
CA GLN A 25 -7.23 19.45 -12.41
C GLN A 25 -7.97 18.18 -12.83
N ALA A 26 -7.45 17.49 -13.84
CA ALA A 26 -8.03 16.24 -14.31
C ALA A 26 -7.91 15.13 -13.24
N PRO A 27 -8.87 14.17 -13.16
CA PRO A 27 -8.81 13.06 -12.19
C PRO A 27 -7.49 12.26 -12.23
N VAL A 28 -6.87 12.15 -13.42
CA VAL A 28 -5.59 11.46 -13.61
C VAL A 28 -4.44 12.13 -12.84
N PHE A 29 -4.46 13.46 -12.67
CA PHE A 29 -3.48 14.20 -11.89
C PHE A 29 -3.52 13.75 -10.42
N TRP A 30 -4.71 13.77 -9.81
CA TRP A 30 -4.89 13.39 -8.42
C TRP A 30 -4.59 11.91 -8.17
N ALA A 31 -5.03 11.04 -9.08
CA ALA A 31 -4.72 9.61 -9.01
C ALA A 31 -3.22 9.34 -9.03
N HIS A 32 -2.45 10.01 -9.90
CA HIS A 32 -0.99 9.85 -9.94
C HIS A 32 -0.27 10.56 -8.78
N GLY A 33 -0.84 11.64 -8.25
CA GLY A 33 -0.34 12.25 -7.02
C GLY A 33 -0.37 11.24 -5.87
N VAL A 34 -1.49 10.54 -5.71
CA VAL A 34 -1.63 9.48 -4.70
C VAL A 34 -0.77 8.26 -5.02
N LEU A 35 -0.84 7.72 -6.24
CA LEU A 35 -0.25 6.42 -6.54
C LEU A 35 1.24 6.49 -6.89
N ALA A 36 1.64 7.43 -7.74
CA ALA A 36 3.01 7.54 -8.24
C ALA A 36 3.90 8.41 -7.36
N MET A 37 3.40 9.55 -6.88
CA MET A 37 4.19 10.47 -6.06
C MET A 37 4.20 10.07 -4.57
N ALA A 38 3.10 9.52 -4.04
CA ALA A 38 3.00 9.15 -2.63
C ALA A 38 3.14 7.64 -2.36
N ALA A 39 2.29 6.79 -2.93
CA ALA A 39 2.22 5.37 -2.56
C ALA A 39 3.43 4.57 -3.04
N LEU A 40 3.84 4.71 -4.30
CA LEU A 40 4.98 4.00 -4.89
C LEU A 40 6.29 4.25 -4.08
N PRO A 41 6.71 5.50 -3.79
CA PRO A 41 7.87 5.75 -2.95
C PRO A 41 7.76 5.16 -1.55
N LEU A 42 6.60 5.30 -0.89
CA LEU A 42 6.38 4.75 0.44
C LEU A 42 6.49 3.21 0.44
N ILE A 43 5.92 2.55 -0.58
CA ILE A 43 6.03 1.10 -0.77
C ILE A 43 7.48 0.69 -0.99
N MET A 44 8.22 1.38 -1.85
CA MET A 44 9.64 1.09 -2.09
C MET A 44 10.48 1.25 -0.82
N ALA A 45 10.21 2.29 -0.03
CA ALA A 45 10.87 2.48 1.25
C ALA A 45 10.48 1.39 2.27
N ALA A 46 9.21 0.98 2.32
CA ALA A 46 8.74 -0.10 3.18
C ALA A 46 9.38 -1.44 2.78
N MET A 47 9.51 -1.73 1.48
CA MET A 47 10.24 -2.89 0.98
C MET A 47 11.71 -2.86 1.44
N GLN A 48 12.38 -1.70 1.37
CA GLN A 48 13.75 -1.55 1.88
C GLN A 48 13.87 -1.81 3.38
N HIS A 49 12.81 -1.53 4.16
CA HIS A 49 12.74 -1.82 5.58
C HIS A 49 12.52 -3.32 5.86
N PHE A 50 11.61 -3.96 5.14
CA PHE A 50 11.22 -5.36 5.41
C PHE A 50 12.16 -6.39 4.79
N VAL A 51 12.77 -6.13 3.64
CA VAL A 51 13.67 -7.10 2.97
C VAL A 51 14.84 -7.54 3.86
N PRO A 52 15.56 -6.64 4.58
CA PRO A 52 16.58 -7.05 5.56
C PRO A 52 16.05 -8.02 6.62
N VAL A 53 14.85 -7.77 7.13
CA VAL A 53 14.18 -8.65 8.11
C VAL A 53 13.87 -10.02 7.50
N LEU A 54 13.31 -10.05 6.29
CA LEU A 54 12.94 -11.28 5.59
C LEU A 54 14.14 -12.12 5.14
N THR A 55 15.31 -11.50 5.02
CA THR A 55 16.56 -12.15 4.58
C THR A 55 17.58 -12.34 5.71
N ARG A 56 17.25 -11.88 6.94
CA ARG A 56 18.18 -11.85 8.08
C ARG A 56 19.52 -11.19 7.70
N SER A 57 19.44 -10.07 6.99
CA SER A 57 20.61 -9.36 6.46
C SER A 57 20.68 -7.90 6.94
N ARG A 58 21.78 -7.22 6.62
CA ARG A 58 21.99 -5.81 7.00
C ARG A 58 21.00 -4.88 6.29
N ALA A 59 20.93 -3.63 6.73
CA ALA A 59 20.12 -2.60 6.04
C ALA A 59 20.51 -2.41 4.56
N ALA A 60 19.65 -1.71 3.81
CA ALA A 60 19.94 -1.29 2.45
C ALA A 60 21.16 -0.35 2.41
N GLU A 61 21.93 -0.43 1.32
CA GLU A 61 23.07 0.45 1.09
C GLU A 61 22.65 1.90 0.78
N ALA A 62 23.52 2.87 1.07
CA ALA A 62 23.18 4.29 1.07
C ALA A 62 22.68 4.82 -0.29
N ARG A 63 23.11 4.23 -1.40
CA ARG A 63 22.63 4.61 -2.74
C ARG A 63 21.19 4.15 -2.95
N LEU A 64 20.92 2.88 -2.67
CA LEU A 64 19.58 2.31 -2.79
C LEU A 64 18.59 2.98 -1.82
N SER A 65 19.04 3.34 -0.62
CA SER A 65 18.18 4.01 0.36
C SER A 65 17.67 5.39 -0.10
N ARG A 66 18.25 6.01 -1.14
CA ARG A 66 17.75 7.29 -1.70
C ARG A 66 16.72 7.09 -2.82
N LEU A 67 16.56 5.86 -3.32
CA LEU A 67 15.66 5.55 -4.42
C LEU A 67 14.21 6.04 -4.19
N PRO A 68 13.61 5.87 -3.01
CA PRO A 68 12.25 6.37 -2.77
C PRO A 68 12.13 7.89 -2.96
N LEU A 69 13.12 8.67 -2.51
CA LEU A 69 13.09 10.12 -2.70
C LEU A 69 13.19 10.50 -4.18
N ALA A 70 14.04 9.81 -4.95
CA ALA A 70 14.11 10.01 -6.39
C ALA A 70 12.76 9.71 -7.07
N LEU A 71 12.03 8.69 -6.60
CA LEU A 71 10.70 8.36 -7.12
C LEU A 71 9.64 9.41 -6.76
N VAL A 72 9.74 10.08 -5.61
CA VAL A 72 8.89 11.25 -5.30
C VAL A 72 9.10 12.35 -6.36
N LEU A 73 10.36 12.63 -6.71
CA LEU A 73 10.68 13.63 -7.75
C LEU A 73 10.14 13.22 -9.12
N VAL A 74 10.29 11.95 -9.52
CA VAL A 74 9.71 11.43 -10.76
C VAL A 74 8.19 11.58 -10.77
N GLY A 75 7.52 11.27 -9.66
CA GLY A 75 6.09 11.49 -9.49
C GLY A 75 5.70 12.98 -9.60
N GLY A 76 6.48 13.88 -9.00
CA GLY A 76 6.27 15.32 -9.10
C GLY A 76 6.40 15.83 -10.54
N VAL A 77 7.42 15.39 -11.29
CA VAL A 77 7.58 15.74 -12.71
C VAL A 77 6.43 15.16 -13.55
N LEU A 78 5.94 13.96 -13.22
CA LEU A 78 4.76 13.39 -13.88
C LEU A 78 3.50 14.25 -13.66
N LEU A 79 3.33 14.85 -12.49
CA LEU A 79 2.23 15.78 -12.23
C LEU A 79 2.31 17.04 -13.09
N LEU A 80 3.52 17.52 -13.42
CA LEU A 80 3.69 18.62 -14.37
C LEU A 80 3.25 18.24 -15.79
N VAL A 81 3.36 16.96 -16.18
CA VAL A 81 2.78 16.48 -17.44
C VAL A 81 1.26 16.54 -17.40
N PHE A 82 0.64 16.03 -16.33
CA PHE A 82 -0.82 15.99 -16.22
C PHE A 82 -1.47 17.35 -15.96
N SER A 83 -0.72 18.32 -15.44
CA SER A 83 -1.18 19.72 -15.34
C SER A 83 -1.05 20.49 -16.66
N GLY A 84 -0.42 19.90 -17.70
CA GLY A 84 -0.16 20.55 -18.98
C GLY A 84 1.11 21.40 -19.03
N ALA A 85 1.88 21.48 -17.94
CA ALA A 85 3.14 22.23 -17.89
C ALA A 85 4.29 21.54 -18.65
N LEU A 86 4.23 20.23 -18.84
CA LEU A 86 5.17 19.45 -19.65
C LEU A 86 4.44 18.65 -20.74
N ALA A 87 5.14 18.42 -21.86
CA ALA A 87 4.60 17.66 -22.99
C ALA A 87 4.29 16.19 -22.64
N TRP A 88 3.24 15.65 -23.26
CA TRP A 88 2.80 14.25 -23.08
C TRP A 88 3.92 13.20 -23.29
N GLY A 89 4.87 13.49 -24.19
CA GLY A 89 6.01 12.61 -24.47
C GLY A 89 6.91 12.30 -23.27
N TRP A 90 6.89 13.14 -22.22
CA TRP A 90 7.64 12.91 -20.98
C TRP A 90 7.20 11.67 -20.21
N ILE A 91 6.00 11.12 -20.48
CA ILE A 91 5.53 9.87 -19.84
C ILE A 91 6.50 8.71 -20.09
N VAL A 92 7.06 8.60 -21.30
CA VAL A 92 7.95 7.49 -21.67
C VAL A 92 9.23 7.48 -20.82
N PRO A 93 10.05 8.56 -20.78
CA PRO A 93 11.25 8.56 -19.94
C PRO A 93 10.92 8.46 -18.44
N LEU A 94 9.83 9.05 -17.96
CA LEU A 94 9.43 8.91 -16.54
C LEU A 94 9.05 7.47 -16.18
N ALA A 95 8.29 6.79 -17.04
CA ALA A 95 7.98 5.37 -16.88
C ALA A 95 9.26 4.50 -16.93
N ALA A 96 10.20 4.83 -17.81
CA ALA A 96 11.50 4.15 -17.89
C ALA A 96 12.32 4.32 -16.60
N LEU A 97 12.32 5.50 -15.97
CA LEU A 97 13.00 5.72 -14.69
C LEU A 97 12.40 4.85 -13.58
N VAL A 98 11.07 4.77 -13.49
CA VAL A 98 10.39 3.88 -12.51
C VAL A 98 10.69 2.41 -12.82
N PHE A 99 10.71 2.02 -14.09
CA PHE A 99 11.08 0.68 -14.52
C PHE A 99 12.50 0.31 -14.06
N LEU A 100 13.48 1.19 -14.33
CA LEU A 100 14.87 0.98 -13.91
C LEU A 100 15.01 0.91 -12.38
N ALA A 101 14.29 1.76 -11.66
CA ALA A 101 14.23 1.72 -10.20
C ALA A 101 13.70 0.38 -9.68
N ALA A 102 12.64 -0.14 -10.30
CA ALA A 102 12.07 -1.45 -9.97
C ALA A 102 13.03 -2.60 -10.30
N VAL A 103 13.74 -2.55 -11.44
CA VAL A 103 14.80 -3.52 -11.77
C VAL A 103 15.92 -3.49 -10.74
N TRP A 104 16.40 -2.30 -10.34
CA TRP A 104 17.45 -2.18 -9.34
C TRP A 104 17.00 -2.78 -8.00
N MET A 105 15.79 -2.46 -7.54
CA MET A 105 15.21 -3.06 -6.33
C MET A 105 15.10 -4.59 -6.44
N LEU A 106 14.66 -5.11 -7.58
CA LEU A 106 14.51 -6.54 -7.85
C LEU A 106 15.85 -7.27 -7.80
N VAL A 107 16.87 -6.73 -8.47
CA VAL A 107 18.23 -7.26 -8.47
C VAL A 107 18.79 -7.29 -7.05
N TRP A 108 18.63 -6.19 -6.30
CA TRP A 108 19.05 -6.11 -4.91
C TRP A 108 18.35 -7.16 -4.03
N MET A 109 17.02 -7.30 -4.14
CA MET A 109 16.26 -8.32 -3.39
C MET A 109 16.72 -9.74 -3.72
N ARG A 110 16.96 -10.05 -5.00
CA ARG A 110 17.43 -11.37 -5.43
C ARG A 110 18.84 -11.67 -4.91
N GLN A 111 19.74 -10.69 -4.95
CA GLN A 111 21.09 -10.84 -4.36
C GLN A 111 21.01 -11.10 -2.86
N ARG A 112 20.17 -10.36 -2.13
CA ARG A 112 19.94 -10.60 -0.69
C ARG A 112 19.33 -11.97 -0.41
N SER A 113 18.39 -12.41 -1.23
CA SER A 113 17.80 -13.75 -1.11
C SER A 113 18.84 -14.87 -1.21
N ARG A 114 19.73 -14.78 -2.21
CA ARG A 114 20.79 -15.78 -2.46
C ARG A 114 21.79 -15.87 -1.31
N ASN A 115 22.00 -14.75 -0.60
CA ASN A 115 22.94 -14.66 0.51
C ASN A 115 22.26 -14.83 1.89
N ALA A 116 20.97 -15.15 1.94
CA ALA A 116 20.24 -15.31 3.20
C ALA A 116 20.58 -16.65 3.87
N LEU A 117 21.10 -16.61 5.09
CA LEU A 117 21.38 -17.79 5.90
C LEU A 117 20.09 -18.55 6.20
N GLY A 118 19.98 -19.82 5.79
CA GLY A 118 18.75 -20.62 5.95
C GLY A 118 17.62 -20.27 4.98
N GLY A 119 17.93 -19.54 3.89
CA GLY A 119 16.97 -19.14 2.86
C GLY A 119 16.08 -17.97 3.26
N ALA A 120 15.67 -17.16 2.28
CA ALA A 120 14.79 -16.02 2.53
C ALA A 120 13.38 -16.45 2.98
N HIS A 121 12.77 -15.66 3.85
CA HIS A 121 11.36 -15.85 4.22
C HIS A 121 10.46 -15.74 2.97
N PRO A 122 9.42 -16.59 2.82
CA PRO A 122 8.56 -16.61 1.62
C PRO A 122 7.90 -15.27 1.26
N GLY A 123 7.72 -14.38 2.23
CA GLY A 123 7.23 -13.02 1.98
C GLY A 123 8.07 -12.23 0.98
N LEU A 124 9.37 -12.53 0.84
CA LEU A 124 10.22 -11.88 -0.16
C LEU A 124 9.75 -12.17 -1.59
N ALA A 125 9.25 -13.38 -1.85
CA ALA A 125 8.74 -13.76 -3.17
C ALA A 125 7.51 -12.93 -3.58
N TRP A 126 6.71 -12.46 -2.62
CA TRP A 126 5.59 -11.56 -2.88
C TRP A 126 6.07 -10.18 -3.33
N TYR A 127 7.13 -9.63 -2.73
CA TYR A 127 7.73 -8.38 -3.20
C TYR A 127 8.35 -8.52 -4.58
N VAL A 128 9.02 -9.64 -4.86
CA VAL A 128 9.56 -9.95 -6.19
C VAL A 128 8.45 -10.01 -7.24
N ALA A 129 7.34 -10.69 -6.94
CA ALA A 129 6.18 -10.76 -7.82
C ALA A 129 5.51 -9.39 -8.00
N ALA A 130 5.38 -8.60 -6.94
CA ALA A 130 4.87 -7.24 -6.99
C ALA A 130 5.72 -6.34 -7.90
N LEU A 131 7.05 -6.41 -7.79
CA LEU A 131 7.95 -5.66 -8.67
C LEU A 131 7.86 -6.14 -10.11
N ALA A 132 7.66 -7.44 -10.37
CA ALA A 132 7.40 -7.93 -11.72
C ALA A 132 6.11 -7.32 -12.31
N CYS A 133 5.03 -7.25 -11.52
CA CYS A 133 3.80 -6.55 -11.91
C CYS A 133 4.02 -5.05 -12.18
N LEU A 134 4.85 -4.38 -11.36
CA LEU A 134 5.21 -2.98 -11.59
C LEU A 134 5.98 -2.80 -12.91
N LEU A 135 6.92 -3.69 -13.24
CA LEU A 135 7.64 -3.66 -14.52
C LEU A 135 6.67 -3.80 -15.71
N LEU A 136 5.70 -4.70 -15.63
CA LEU A 136 4.64 -4.83 -16.63
C LEU A 136 3.79 -3.56 -16.72
N GLY A 137 3.41 -2.97 -15.59
CA GLY A 137 2.64 -1.73 -15.53
C GLY A 137 3.39 -0.52 -16.11
N MET A 138 4.70 -0.40 -15.86
CA MET A 138 5.53 0.66 -16.44
C MET A 138 5.80 0.44 -17.93
N THR A 139 5.89 -0.82 -18.37
CA THR A 139 5.96 -1.14 -19.81
C THR A 139 4.67 -0.67 -20.50
N ALA A 140 3.50 -0.99 -19.96
CA ALA A 140 2.24 -0.48 -20.49
C ALA A 140 2.17 1.05 -20.47
N ALA A 141 2.64 1.70 -19.39
CA ALA A 141 2.69 3.17 -19.31
C ALA A 141 3.54 3.79 -20.42
N ALA A 142 4.71 3.23 -20.70
CA ALA A 142 5.59 3.68 -21.77
C ALA A 142 4.99 3.46 -23.16
N LEU A 143 4.16 2.44 -23.35
CA LEU A 143 3.50 2.15 -24.62
C LEU A 143 2.26 3.04 -24.87
N ILE A 144 1.62 3.61 -23.84
CA ILE A 144 0.42 4.45 -24.01
C ILE A 144 0.66 5.61 -25.02
N PRO A 145 1.72 6.42 -24.92
CA PRO A 145 1.97 7.49 -25.89
C PRO A 145 2.35 6.95 -27.28
N LEU A 146 2.91 5.74 -27.36
CA LEU A 146 3.50 5.18 -28.57
C LEU A 146 2.50 4.39 -29.43
N PHE A 147 1.40 3.91 -28.83
CA PHE A 147 0.38 3.10 -29.50
C PHE A 147 -1.02 3.68 -29.32
N PRO A 148 -1.39 4.77 -30.03
CA PRO A 148 -2.69 5.43 -29.92
C PRO A 148 -3.92 4.51 -29.99
N PRO A 149 -3.98 3.52 -30.91
CA PRO A 149 -5.15 2.63 -30.99
C PRO A 149 -5.39 1.78 -29.74
N TRP A 150 -4.34 1.51 -28.95
CA TRP A 150 -4.40 0.66 -27.75
C TRP A 150 -4.40 1.48 -26.45
N GLN A 151 -4.50 2.81 -26.50
CA GLN A 151 -4.40 3.67 -25.31
C GLN A 151 -5.38 3.29 -24.20
N GLY A 152 -6.65 3.05 -24.54
CA GLY A 152 -7.68 2.67 -23.57
C GLY A 152 -7.31 1.36 -22.86
N SER A 153 -7.04 0.31 -23.64
CA SER A 153 -6.65 -1.01 -23.13
C SER A 153 -5.36 -0.96 -22.30
N LEU A 154 -4.32 -0.26 -22.77
CA LEU A 154 -3.05 -0.12 -22.04
C LEU A 154 -3.22 0.63 -20.70
N ARG A 155 -4.10 1.65 -20.65
CA ARG A 155 -4.46 2.33 -19.40
C ARG A 155 -5.17 1.37 -18.43
N GLN A 156 -6.08 0.54 -18.92
CA GLN A 156 -6.76 -0.47 -18.09
C GLN A 156 -5.77 -1.51 -17.57
N PHE A 157 -4.87 -2.02 -18.42
CA PHE A 157 -3.81 -2.94 -18.00
C PHE A 157 -2.93 -2.31 -16.92
N HIS A 158 -2.37 -1.13 -17.20
CA HIS A 158 -1.51 -0.36 -16.31
C HIS A 158 -2.15 -0.15 -14.94
N LEU A 159 -3.42 0.28 -14.91
CA LEU A 159 -4.15 0.52 -13.68
C LEU A 159 -4.27 -0.78 -12.87
N HIS A 160 -4.84 -1.83 -13.45
CA HIS A 160 -5.19 -3.04 -12.70
C HIS A 160 -3.95 -3.85 -12.28
N ILE A 161 -2.93 -3.95 -13.14
CA ILE A 161 -1.69 -4.65 -12.77
C ILE A 161 -0.94 -3.91 -11.67
N ASN A 162 -1.00 -2.58 -11.60
CA ASN A 162 -0.38 -1.82 -10.52
C ASN A 162 -1.19 -1.84 -9.23
N LEU A 163 -2.52 -1.72 -9.30
CA LEU A 163 -3.37 -1.76 -8.10
C LEU A 163 -3.35 -3.13 -7.41
N TYR A 164 -3.61 -4.20 -8.17
CA TYR A 164 -3.75 -5.53 -7.59
C TYR A 164 -2.44 -6.31 -7.65
N GLY A 165 -1.66 -6.18 -8.73
CA GLY A 165 -0.38 -6.86 -8.88
C GLY A 165 0.76 -6.21 -8.08
N PHE A 166 0.98 -4.90 -8.17
CA PHE A 166 2.06 -4.25 -7.41
C PHE A 166 1.63 -3.94 -5.97
N ILE A 167 0.62 -3.07 -5.79
CA ILE A 167 0.19 -2.62 -4.46
C ILE A 167 -0.45 -3.76 -3.67
N GLY A 168 -1.37 -4.51 -4.29
CA GLY A 168 -2.09 -5.63 -3.67
C GLY A 168 -1.14 -6.74 -3.18
N LEU A 169 -0.25 -7.27 -4.04
CA LEU A 169 0.72 -8.30 -3.62
C LEU A 169 1.66 -7.78 -2.53
N THR A 170 2.13 -6.54 -2.63
CA THR A 170 3.00 -5.96 -1.60
C THR A 170 2.28 -5.85 -0.26
N ALA A 171 1.06 -5.34 -0.26
CA ALA A 171 0.26 -5.17 0.93
C ALA A 171 -0.08 -6.52 1.57
N VAL A 172 -0.61 -7.48 0.82
CA VAL A 172 -1.00 -8.79 1.35
C VAL A 172 0.21 -9.58 1.83
N GLY A 173 1.32 -9.57 1.09
CA GLY A 173 2.58 -10.18 1.53
C GLY A 173 3.09 -9.62 2.85
N THR A 174 2.95 -8.30 3.05
CA THR A 174 3.35 -7.61 4.30
C THR A 174 2.35 -7.86 5.43
N LEU A 175 1.05 -7.75 5.15
CA LEU A 175 -0.04 -7.89 6.11
C LEU A 175 -0.01 -9.25 6.81
N GLN A 176 0.34 -10.33 6.10
CA GLN A 176 0.48 -11.65 6.68
C GLN A 176 1.51 -11.73 7.81
N VAL A 177 2.51 -10.84 7.84
CA VAL A 177 3.52 -10.76 8.92
C VAL A 177 3.21 -9.60 9.87
N LEU A 178 2.74 -8.48 9.35
CA LEU A 178 2.46 -7.27 10.12
C LEU A 178 1.28 -7.45 11.07
N PHE A 179 0.21 -8.14 10.64
CA PHE A 179 -0.97 -8.32 11.47
C PHE A 179 -0.71 -9.16 12.72
N PRO A 180 -0.07 -10.36 12.65
CA PRO A 180 0.33 -11.09 13.85
C PRO A 180 1.28 -10.30 14.75
N THR A 181 2.20 -9.52 14.16
CA THR A 181 3.10 -8.63 14.92
C THR A 181 2.31 -7.57 15.68
N ALA A 182 1.29 -6.98 15.05
CA ALA A 182 0.44 -5.96 15.66
C ALA A 182 -0.47 -6.51 16.78
N THR A 183 -0.79 -7.81 16.76
CA THR A 183 -1.56 -8.46 17.83
C THR A 183 -0.70 -9.16 18.88
N GLY A 184 0.64 -9.09 18.75
CA GLY A 184 1.57 -9.76 19.66
C GLY A 184 1.50 -11.28 19.59
N ARG A 185 1.06 -11.85 18.46
CA ARG A 185 0.89 -13.29 18.29
C ARG A 185 1.82 -13.86 17.23
N VAL A 186 2.19 -15.11 17.42
CA VAL A 186 2.94 -15.89 16.43
C VAL A 186 1.95 -16.62 15.50
N ASP A 187 2.19 -16.52 14.19
CA ASP A 187 1.44 -17.28 13.19
C ASP A 187 2.34 -18.36 12.57
N ALA A 188 2.28 -19.57 13.12
CA ALA A 188 3.10 -20.69 12.67
C ALA A 188 2.82 -21.10 11.20
N GLY A 189 1.63 -20.79 10.67
CA GLY A 189 1.23 -21.14 9.31
C GLY A 189 1.62 -20.11 8.25
N VAL A 190 2.14 -18.94 8.64
CA VAL A 190 2.32 -17.80 7.73
C VAL A 190 3.25 -18.11 6.55
N SER A 191 4.39 -18.75 6.82
CA SER A 191 5.36 -19.10 5.79
C SER A 191 4.75 -20.06 4.75
N GLN A 192 3.99 -21.06 5.20
CA GLN A 192 3.38 -22.04 4.30
C GLN A 192 2.26 -21.42 3.48
N ARG A 193 1.41 -20.59 4.08
CA ARG A 193 0.38 -19.86 3.34
C ARG A 193 0.99 -18.96 2.28
N LEU A 194 1.97 -18.12 2.64
CA LEU A 194 2.65 -17.24 1.69
C LEU A 194 3.23 -18.00 0.48
N ARG A 195 3.81 -19.20 0.68
CA ARG A 195 4.29 -20.02 -0.45
C ARG A 195 3.15 -20.50 -1.34
N ASN A 196 2.12 -21.07 -0.74
CA ASN A 196 1.03 -21.71 -1.48
C ASN A 196 0.11 -20.69 -2.17
N ASP A 197 -0.02 -19.50 -1.58
CA ASP A 197 -1.00 -18.48 -1.98
C ASP A 197 -0.46 -17.52 -3.05
N LEU A 198 0.86 -17.44 -3.24
CA LEU A 198 1.47 -16.51 -4.18
C LEU A 198 1.04 -16.75 -5.62
N ALA A 199 1.01 -18.02 -6.06
CA ALA A 199 0.62 -18.36 -7.43
C ALA A 199 -0.82 -17.91 -7.73
N TRP A 200 -1.73 -18.08 -6.78
CA TRP A 200 -3.12 -17.64 -6.90
C TRP A 200 -3.22 -16.12 -6.98
N ALA A 201 -2.59 -15.40 -6.05
CA ALA A 201 -2.64 -13.94 -6.04
C ALA A 201 -1.99 -13.31 -7.28
N PHE A 202 -0.83 -13.83 -7.70
CA PHE A 202 -0.13 -13.35 -8.89
C PHE A 202 -0.91 -13.63 -10.18
N THR A 203 -1.40 -14.86 -10.35
CA THR A 203 -2.21 -15.23 -11.51
C THR A 203 -3.52 -14.44 -11.52
N GLY A 204 -4.14 -14.26 -10.35
CA GLY A 204 -5.31 -13.42 -10.18
C GLY A 204 -5.08 -11.97 -10.65
N ALA A 205 -3.95 -11.37 -10.28
CA ALA A 205 -3.60 -10.01 -10.71
C ALA A 205 -3.41 -9.91 -12.23
N VAL A 206 -2.73 -10.88 -12.84
CA VAL A 206 -2.50 -10.92 -14.29
C VAL A 206 -3.80 -11.13 -15.06
N LEU A 207 -4.61 -12.11 -14.66
CA LEU A 207 -5.90 -12.37 -15.29
C LEU A 207 -6.85 -11.17 -15.15
N LEU A 208 -6.90 -10.55 -13.97
CA LEU A 208 -7.72 -9.37 -13.75
C LEU A 208 -7.28 -8.21 -14.65
N ALA A 209 -5.97 -7.95 -14.75
CA ALA A 209 -5.46 -6.92 -15.64
C ALA A 209 -5.75 -7.22 -17.13
N LEU A 210 -5.51 -8.44 -17.59
CA LEU A 210 -5.79 -8.86 -18.96
C LEU A 210 -7.28 -8.84 -19.29
N GLY A 211 -8.12 -9.34 -18.40
CA GLY A 211 -9.57 -9.35 -18.57
C GLY A 211 -10.15 -7.94 -18.70
N ARG A 212 -9.64 -6.97 -17.94
CA ARG A 212 -10.02 -5.55 -18.07
C ARG A 212 -9.44 -4.87 -19.30
N THR A 213 -8.28 -5.32 -19.79
CA THR A 213 -7.62 -4.81 -21.00
C THR A 213 -8.35 -5.24 -22.27
N LEU A 214 -8.80 -6.50 -22.29
CA LEU A 214 -9.49 -7.13 -23.41
C LEU A 214 -11.01 -7.02 -23.30
N GLU A 215 -11.52 -6.43 -22.21
CA GLU A 215 -12.95 -6.32 -21.89
C GLU A 215 -13.67 -7.68 -21.83
N VAL A 216 -12.94 -8.74 -21.47
CA VAL A 216 -13.46 -10.11 -21.36
C VAL A 216 -13.77 -10.42 -19.89
N ILE A 217 -15.06 -10.38 -19.55
CA ILE A 217 -15.53 -10.68 -18.19
C ILE A 217 -15.16 -12.10 -17.74
N TRP A 218 -15.14 -13.07 -18.66
CA TRP A 218 -14.76 -14.46 -18.41
C TRP A 218 -13.29 -14.67 -18.03
N ILE A 219 -12.42 -13.68 -18.27
CA ILE A 219 -11.04 -13.66 -17.76
C ILE A 219 -10.98 -12.88 -16.44
N THR A 220 -11.75 -11.80 -16.33
CA THR A 220 -11.79 -10.94 -15.13
C THR A 220 -12.33 -11.68 -13.90
N VAL A 221 -13.41 -12.45 -14.06
CA VAL A 221 -14.03 -13.21 -12.96
C VAL A 221 -13.07 -14.23 -12.34
N PRO A 222 -12.41 -15.13 -13.10
CA PRO A 222 -11.36 -15.98 -12.56
C PRO A 222 -10.24 -15.19 -11.88
N GLY A 223 -9.84 -14.05 -12.44
CA GLY A 223 -8.85 -13.16 -11.83
C GLY A 223 -9.23 -12.69 -10.42
N VAL A 224 -10.49 -12.30 -10.24
CA VAL A 224 -11.03 -11.95 -8.92
C VAL A 224 -11.10 -13.17 -8.00
N LEU A 225 -11.62 -14.31 -8.47
CA LEU A 225 -11.73 -15.53 -7.66
C LEU A 225 -10.38 -16.02 -7.14
N PHE A 226 -9.35 -15.98 -7.99
CA PHE A 226 -7.98 -16.35 -7.62
C PHE A 226 -7.38 -15.41 -6.57
N TRP A 227 -7.79 -14.15 -6.54
CA TRP A 227 -7.45 -13.21 -5.48
C TRP A 227 -8.25 -13.43 -4.18
N LEU A 228 -9.53 -13.78 -4.30
CA LEU A 228 -10.38 -14.02 -3.13
C LEU A 228 -9.92 -15.23 -2.33
N TRP A 229 -9.37 -16.25 -2.98
CA TRP A 229 -8.84 -17.45 -2.31
C TRP A 229 -7.80 -17.15 -1.22
N PRO A 230 -6.65 -16.51 -1.51
CA PRO A 230 -5.64 -16.21 -0.50
C PRO A 230 -6.13 -15.21 0.56
N LEU A 231 -6.99 -14.25 0.18
CA LEU A 231 -7.60 -13.31 1.11
C LEU A 231 -8.53 -14.02 2.11
N ALA A 232 -9.38 -14.94 1.64
CA ALA A 232 -10.28 -15.71 2.49
C ALA A 232 -9.51 -16.63 3.45
N ARG A 233 -8.44 -17.30 2.97
CA ARG A 233 -7.58 -18.13 3.83
C ARG A 233 -6.89 -17.30 4.91
N MET A 234 -6.33 -16.14 4.55
CA MET A 234 -5.70 -15.21 5.49
C MET A 234 -6.70 -14.70 6.53
N ALA A 235 -7.83 -14.15 6.07
CA ALA A 235 -8.88 -13.62 6.94
C ALA A 235 -9.47 -14.70 7.86
N GLY A 236 -9.67 -15.92 7.35
CA GLY A 236 -10.18 -17.05 8.14
C GLY A 236 -9.23 -17.49 9.26
N VAL A 237 -7.91 -17.39 9.07
CA VAL A 237 -6.94 -17.60 10.17
C VAL A 237 -7.03 -16.45 11.17
N TRP A 238 -7.05 -15.21 10.70
CA TRP A 238 -7.11 -14.04 11.57
C TRP A 238 -8.38 -14.00 12.41
N LEU A 239 -9.55 -14.29 11.85
CA LEU A 239 -10.80 -14.35 12.61
C LEU A 239 -10.76 -15.43 13.68
N ARG A 240 -10.32 -16.65 13.35
CA ARG A 240 -10.23 -17.74 14.33
C ARG A 240 -9.28 -17.45 15.48
N THR A 241 -8.17 -16.77 15.20
CA THR A 241 -7.11 -16.55 16.19
C THR A 241 -7.20 -15.20 16.89
N ASN A 242 -7.69 -14.16 16.21
CA ASN A 242 -7.60 -12.77 16.63
C ASN A 242 -8.94 -12.01 16.55
N ALA A 243 -10.11 -12.69 16.53
CA ALA A 243 -11.41 -12.02 16.46
C ALA A 243 -11.57 -10.90 17.50
N ARG A 244 -11.17 -11.13 18.76
CA ARG A 244 -11.25 -10.11 19.82
C ARG A 244 -10.45 -8.85 19.48
N GLN A 245 -9.26 -8.99 18.88
CA GLN A 245 -8.42 -7.87 18.47
C GLN A 245 -8.96 -7.16 17.23
N ILE A 246 -9.58 -7.90 16.31
CA ILE A 246 -10.21 -7.34 15.09
C ILE A 246 -11.41 -6.45 15.45
N PHE A 247 -12.23 -6.88 16.41
CA PHE A 247 -13.42 -6.14 16.85
C PHE A 247 -13.15 -5.22 18.05
N ALA A 248 -11.88 -4.99 18.41
CA ALA A 248 -11.53 -4.09 19.49
C ALA A 248 -11.73 -2.63 19.09
N TRP A 249 -12.00 -1.77 20.09
CA TRP A 249 -12.08 -0.32 19.86
C TRP A 249 -10.73 0.34 19.58
N HIS A 250 -9.62 -0.32 19.90
CA HIS A 250 -8.27 0.24 19.89
C HIS A 250 -7.25 -0.74 19.28
N GLY A 251 -6.05 -0.23 19.00
CA GLY A 251 -4.93 -0.98 18.42
C GLY A 251 -4.95 -0.98 16.89
N ALA A 252 -3.91 -1.53 16.26
CA ALA A 252 -3.81 -1.50 14.79
C ALA A 252 -4.71 -2.55 14.10
N ALA A 253 -5.05 -3.64 14.78
CA ALA A 253 -5.75 -4.79 14.20
C ALA A 253 -7.10 -4.47 13.53
N PRO A 254 -8.01 -3.66 14.11
CA PRO A 254 -9.30 -3.35 13.47
C PRO A 254 -9.14 -2.67 12.11
N VAL A 255 -8.23 -1.70 12.01
CA VAL A 255 -7.99 -0.94 10.78
C VAL A 255 -7.27 -1.80 9.74
N LEU A 256 -6.32 -2.65 10.15
CA LEU A 256 -5.67 -3.59 9.25
C LEU A 256 -6.67 -4.63 8.69
N ALA A 257 -7.62 -5.09 9.51
CA ALA A 257 -8.71 -5.96 9.05
C ALA A 257 -9.66 -5.24 8.09
N ALA A 258 -10.01 -3.98 8.38
CA ALA A 258 -10.78 -3.14 7.48
C ALA A 258 -10.07 -2.93 6.13
N ALA A 259 -8.74 -2.74 6.13
CA ALA A 259 -7.97 -2.67 4.88
C ALA A 259 -8.08 -3.95 4.05
N THR A 260 -7.94 -5.13 4.67
CA THR A 260 -8.11 -6.41 3.97
C THR A 260 -9.51 -6.57 3.38
N LEU A 261 -10.54 -6.16 4.13
CA LEU A 261 -11.92 -6.22 3.65
C LEU A 261 -12.16 -5.19 2.53
N GLY A 262 -11.62 -3.98 2.64
CA GLY A 262 -11.66 -2.98 1.59
C GLY A 262 -10.98 -3.42 0.30
N LEU A 263 -9.87 -4.15 0.37
CA LEU A 263 -9.24 -4.76 -0.82
C LEU A 263 -10.15 -5.80 -1.45
N THR A 264 -10.78 -6.65 -0.62
CA THR A 264 -11.77 -7.64 -1.07
C THR A 264 -12.95 -6.95 -1.79
N LEU A 265 -13.50 -5.89 -1.21
CA LEU A 265 -14.58 -5.12 -1.82
C LEU A 265 -14.15 -4.38 -3.09
N ALA A 266 -12.91 -3.87 -3.14
CA ALA A 266 -12.36 -3.24 -4.33
C ALA A 266 -12.19 -4.26 -5.47
N LEU A 267 -11.82 -5.51 -5.17
CA LEU A 267 -11.74 -6.59 -6.16
C LEU A 267 -13.13 -6.96 -6.71
N VAL A 268 -14.13 -7.08 -5.83
CA VAL A 268 -15.51 -7.36 -6.25
C VAL A 268 -16.07 -6.19 -7.08
N GLY A 269 -15.75 -4.95 -6.69
CA GLY A 269 -16.15 -3.74 -7.41
C GLY A 269 -15.69 -3.71 -8.87
N VAL A 270 -14.57 -4.36 -9.23
CA VAL A 270 -14.10 -4.48 -10.64
C VAL A 270 -15.10 -5.20 -11.54
N LEU A 271 -15.94 -6.07 -10.96
CA LEU A 271 -16.97 -6.82 -11.67
C LEU A 271 -18.27 -6.04 -11.84
N LEU A 272 -18.44 -4.92 -11.13
CA LEU A 272 -19.67 -4.15 -11.12
C LEU A 272 -19.58 -2.96 -12.08
N PRO A 273 -20.57 -2.76 -12.94
CA PRO A 273 -20.59 -1.60 -13.84
C PRO A 273 -20.77 -0.31 -13.04
N GLY A 274 -20.11 0.77 -13.49
CA GLY A 274 -20.29 2.11 -12.93
C GLY A 274 -19.47 2.42 -11.67
N ILE A 275 -18.67 1.49 -11.16
CA ILE A 275 -17.74 1.71 -10.04
C ILE A 275 -16.34 1.91 -10.60
N ALA A 276 -15.72 3.06 -10.37
CA ALA A 276 -14.33 3.26 -10.76
C ALA A 276 -13.41 2.49 -9.80
N SER A 277 -12.34 1.87 -10.31
CA SER A 277 -11.45 1.02 -9.51
C SER A 277 -10.87 1.75 -8.29
N LEU A 278 -10.71 3.08 -8.36
CA LEU A 278 -10.16 3.89 -7.27
C LEU A 278 -11.18 4.28 -6.19
N ASP A 279 -12.48 4.24 -6.47
CA ASP A 279 -13.53 4.71 -5.55
C ASP A 279 -13.50 3.93 -4.24
N ILE A 280 -13.36 2.60 -4.34
CA ILE A 280 -13.25 1.71 -3.18
C ILE A 280 -11.79 1.52 -2.78
N PHE A 281 -10.88 1.39 -3.74
CA PHE A 281 -9.48 1.06 -3.48
C PHE A 281 -8.77 2.11 -2.62
N LEU A 282 -9.03 3.40 -2.83
CA LEU A 282 -8.37 4.45 -2.05
C LEU A 282 -8.90 4.51 -0.62
N ALA A 283 -10.18 4.86 -0.46
CA ALA A 283 -10.75 5.13 0.86
C ALA A 283 -11.00 3.84 1.66
N GLY A 284 -11.35 2.74 0.99
CA GLY A 284 -11.65 1.45 1.62
C GLY A 284 -10.42 0.61 1.93
N PHE A 285 -9.34 0.71 1.14
CA PHE A 285 -8.14 -0.12 1.30
C PHE A 285 -6.88 0.67 1.63
N MET A 286 -6.50 1.67 0.82
CA MET A 286 -5.25 2.40 1.03
C MET A 286 -5.22 3.19 2.33
N PHE A 287 -6.27 3.95 2.63
CA PHE A 287 -6.32 4.76 3.85
C PHE A 287 -6.20 3.91 5.14
N PRO A 288 -7.00 2.84 5.32
CA PRO A 288 -6.83 1.98 6.48
C PRO A 288 -5.49 1.25 6.47
N LEU A 289 -4.99 0.79 5.32
CA LEU A 289 -3.68 0.12 5.27
C LEU A 289 -2.57 1.02 5.81
N VAL A 290 -2.48 2.25 5.29
CA VAL A 290 -1.43 3.21 5.68
C VAL A 290 -1.60 3.60 7.15
N SER A 291 -2.82 3.91 7.59
CA SER A 291 -3.10 4.30 8.99
C SER A 291 -2.81 3.17 9.98
N GLY A 292 -3.23 1.94 9.66
CA GLY A 292 -3.01 0.76 10.48
C GLY A 292 -1.53 0.38 10.56
N ALA A 293 -0.82 0.38 9.44
CA ALA A 293 0.61 0.11 9.41
C ALA A 293 1.41 1.19 10.15
N ALA A 294 1.08 2.46 9.92
CA ALA A 294 1.68 3.60 10.62
C ALA A 294 1.52 3.49 12.15
N SER A 295 0.32 3.12 12.61
CA SER A 295 0.03 2.92 14.05
C SER A 295 0.98 1.92 14.71
N GLN A 296 1.45 0.92 13.95
CA GLN A 296 2.36 -0.12 14.46
C GLN A 296 3.83 0.25 14.27
N LEU A 297 4.19 0.85 13.14
CA LEU A 297 5.57 0.98 12.68
C LEU A 297 6.23 2.31 13.05
N ILE A 298 5.46 3.40 13.20
CA ILE A 298 6.03 4.71 13.55
C ILE A 298 6.86 4.64 14.84
N PRO A 299 6.39 4.04 15.95
CA PRO A 299 7.19 3.98 17.17
C PRO A 299 8.56 3.30 16.94
N VAL A 300 8.59 2.24 16.13
CA VAL A 300 9.81 1.51 15.78
C VAL A 300 10.76 2.34 14.92
N TRP A 301 10.22 3.23 14.07
CA TRP A 301 11.04 4.11 13.24
C TRP A 301 11.56 5.33 13.99
N VAL A 302 10.82 5.81 14.99
CA VAL A 302 11.22 6.93 15.84
C VAL A 302 12.31 6.50 16.82
N ARG A 303 12.13 5.36 17.51
CA ARG A 303 13.15 4.78 18.39
C ARG A 303 13.47 3.34 17.96
N PRO A 304 14.39 3.16 17.00
CA PRO A 304 14.80 1.82 16.57
C PRO A 304 15.43 1.03 17.72
N GLY A 305 15.14 -0.27 17.82
CA GLY A 305 15.79 -1.16 18.78
C GLY A 305 14.82 -2.08 19.51
N ARG A 306 15.22 -2.49 20.73
CA ARG A 306 14.45 -3.40 21.58
C ARG A 306 13.11 -2.75 21.94
N GLN A 307 12.04 -3.55 21.83
CA GLN A 307 10.71 -3.10 22.24
C GLN A 307 10.68 -2.87 23.75
N SER A 308 10.11 -1.74 24.14
CA SER A 308 10.03 -1.25 25.53
C SER A 308 8.63 -0.67 25.80
N ASP A 309 8.34 -0.38 27.06
CA ASP A 309 7.06 0.22 27.48
C ASP A 309 6.71 1.51 26.72
N TRP A 310 7.73 2.28 26.30
CA TRP A 310 7.51 3.47 25.47
C TRP A 310 6.86 3.10 24.13
N HIS A 311 7.30 2.01 23.49
CA HIS A 311 6.73 1.55 22.23
C HIS A 311 5.27 1.11 22.39
N GLU A 312 4.95 0.44 23.50
CA GLU A 312 3.59 0.00 23.78
C GLU A 312 2.65 1.18 24.05
N LYS A 313 3.09 2.15 24.87
CA LYS A 313 2.35 3.39 25.13
C LYS A 313 2.14 4.20 23.85
N ALA A 314 3.16 4.33 23.01
CA ALA A 314 3.06 5.01 21.72
C ALA A 314 2.06 4.32 20.78
N ARG A 315 2.11 2.99 20.65
CA ARG A 315 1.14 2.22 19.85
C ARG A 315 -0.28 2.35 20.41
N ALA A 316 -0.46 2.34 21.72
CA ALA A 316 -1.76 2.52 22.36
C ALA A 316 -2.33 3.93 22.09
N ALA A 317 -1.49 4.96 22.15
CA ALA A 317 -1.90 6.34 21.87
C ALA A 317 -2.28 6.55 20.40
N ILE A 318 -1.40 6.16 19.47
CA ILE A 318 -1.65 6.31 18.03
C ILE A 318 -2.84 5.43 17.59
N GLY A 319 -2.92 4.21 18.13
CA GLY A 319 -3.97 3.23 17.85
C GLY A 319 -5.28 3.48 18.60
N ARG A 320 -5.40 4.55 19.38
CA ARG A 320 -6.62 4.88 20.12
C ARG A 320 -7.77 5.15 19.14
N TYR A 321 -8.93 4.57 19.42
CA TYR A 321 -10.15 4.61 18.59
C TYR A 321 -10.01 4.07 17.15
N ASN A 322 -8.99 3.27 16.87
CA ASN A 322 -8.85 2.62 15.56
C ASN A 322 -10.04 1.72 15.20
N GLY A 323 -10.73 1.12 16.18
CA GLY A 323 -11.96 0.38 15.91
C GLY A 323 -13.06 1.26 15.30
N VAL A 324 -13.21 2.49 15.79
CA VAL A 324 -14.17 3.46 15.23
C VAL A 324 -13.72 3.91 13.84
N ARG A 325 -12.43 4.24 13.66
CA ARG A 325 -11.89 4.59 12.34
C ARG A 325 -12.07 3.46 11.31
N ALA A 326 -11.94 2.20 11.75
CA ALA A 326 -12.20 1.04 10.90
C ALA A 326 -13.64 1.02 10.37
N LEU A 327 -14.64 1.39 11.18
CA LEU A 327 -16.04 1.50 10.73
C LEU A 327 -16.19 2.55 9.63
N PHE A 328 -15.60 3.73 9.81
CA PHE A 328 -15.62 4.79 8.79
C PHE A 328 -14.96 4.37 7.47
N TYR A 329 -13.80 3.70 7.53
CA TYR A 329 -13.15 3.14 6.34
C TYR A 329 -14.02 2.07 5.66
N MET A 330 -14.67 1.22 6.46
CA MET A 330 -15.60 0.21 5.96
C MET A 330 -16.83 0.82 5.30
N THR A 331 -17.41 1.87 5.88
CA THR A 331 -18.49 2.64 5.26
C THR A 331 -18.05 3.19 3.90
N SER A 332 -16.83 3.72 3.79
CA SER A 332 -16.29 4.17 2.51
C SER A 332 -16.12 3.07 1.46
N ALA A 333 -15.83 1.84 1.89
CA ALA A 333 -15.74 0.72 0.97
C ALA A 333 -17.11 0.23 0.49
N LEU A 334 -18.14 0.32 1.34
CA LEU A 334 -19.48 -0.21 1.07
C LEU A 334 -20.37 0.77 0.28
N LEU A 335 -20.31 2.07 0.58
CA LEU A 335 -21.20 3.07 -0.03
C LEU A 335 -21.14 3.11 -1.57
N PRO A 336 -19.98 3.01 -2.24
CA PRO A 336 -19.91 2.96 -3.70
C PRO A 336 -20.63 1.72 -4.28
N LEU A 337 -20.58 0.57 -3.59
CA LEU A 337 -21.27 -0.65 -4.02
C LEU A 337 -22.80 -0.50 -3.95
N LEU A 338 -23.29 0.40 -3.11
CA LEU A 338 -24.70 0.75 -2.97
C LEU A 338 -25.12 1.93 -3.88
N GLY A 339 -24.22 2.41 -4.74
CA GLY A 339 -24.49 3.50 -5.69
C GLY A 339 -24.33 4.91 -5.12
N TYR A 340 -23.84 5.08 -3.89
CA TYR A 340 -23.62 6.40 -3.29
C TYR A 340 -22.29 7.02 -3.75
N ARG A 341 -22.37 8.23 -4.32
CA ARG A 341 -21.21 8.97 -4.86
C ARG A 341 -20.30 9.57 -3.78
N CYS A 342 -20.83 9.83 -2.59
CA CYS A 342 -20.07 10.44 -1.48
C CYS A 342 -19.37 9.40 -0.58
N GLY A 343 -19.14 8.18 -1.09
CA GLY A 343 -18.58 7.08 -0.31
C GLY A 343 -17.25 7.41 0.36
N ALA A 344 -16.35 8.12 -0.32
CA ALA A 344 -15.02 8.45 0.18
C ALA A 344 -15.01 9.36 1.44
N MET A 345 -16.10 10.07 1.74
CA MET A 345 -16.12 11.08 2.80
C MET A 345 -15.93 10.49 4.20
N ALA A 346 -16.49 9.31 4.47
CA ALA A 346 -16.31 8.63 5.76
C ALA A 346 -14.83 8.29 6.02
N GLY A 347 -14.14 7.73 5.02
CA GLY A 347 -12.73 7.38 5.05
C GLY A 347 -11.84 8.61 5.11
N LEU A 348 -12.23 9.70 4.45
CA LEU A 348 -11.53 10.98 4.57
C LEU A 348 -11.58 11.52 6.00
N LEU A 349 -12.74 11.47 6.66
CA LEU A 349 -12.87 11.85 8.07
C LEU A 349 -12.00 10.97 8.98
N ALA A 350 -11.98 9.66 8.75
CA ALA A 350 -11.12 8.75 9.51
C ALA A 350 -9.63 9.00 9.28
N LEU A 351 -9.22 9.32 8.05
CA LEU A 351 -7.85 9.66 7.71
C LEU A 351 -7.44 10.99 8.37
N LEU A 352 -8.28 12.02 8.29
CA LEU A 352 -8.05 13.30 8.95
C LEU A 352 -7.92 13.12 10.47
N TRP A 353 -8.80 12.31 11.07
CA TRP A 353 -8.72 11.97 12.49
C TRP A 353 -7.41 11.26 12.83
N PHE A 354 -6.98 10.29 12.00
CA PHE A 354 -5.69 9.62 12.19
C PHE A 354 -4.51 10.61 12.12
N VAL A 355 -4.48 11.48 11.11
CA VAL A 355 -3.41 12.49 10.94
C VAL A 355 -3.37 13.47 12.11
N ALA A 356 -4.52 13.97 12.56
CA ALA A 356 -4.61 14.86 13.71
C ALA A 356 -4.14 14.17 15.00
N GLY A 357 -4.55 12.92 15.23
CA GLY A 357 -4.10 12.13 16.38
C GLY A 357 -2.61 11.85 16.35
N LEU A 358 -2.05 11.58 15.17
CA LEU A 358 -0.62 11.37 14.99
C LEU A 358 0.19 12.65 15.26
N ALA A 359 -0.26 13.80 14.76
CA ALA A 359 0.37 15.09 15.01
C ALA A 359 0.34 15.44 16.50
N TYR A 360 -0.80 15.24 17.16
CA TYR A 360 -0.95 15.45 18.61
C TYR A 360 -0.01 14.56 19.42
N TRP A 361 0.07 13.26 19.09
CA TRP A 361 1.01 12.35 19.74
C TRP A 361 2.46 12.79 19.53
N GLY A 362 2.85 13.13 18.30
CA GLY A 362 4.22 13.55 17.98
C GLY A 362 4.64 14.84 18.70
N LEU A 363 3.73 15.82 18.80
CA LEU A 363 3.97 17.06 19.55
C LEU A 363 4.18 16.78 21.04
N ASN A 364 3.35 15.93 21.64
CA ASN A 364 3.46 15.56 23.05
C ASN A 364 4.75 14.78 23.36
N ASP A 365 5.13 13.81 22.52
CA ASP A 365 6.38 13.06 22.70
C ASP A 365 7.60 13.98 22.59
N TRP A 366 7.58 14.93 21.64
CA TRP A 366 8.65 15.92 21.50
C TRP A 366 8.78 16.81 22.75
N LEU A 367 7.66 17.36 23.25
CA LEU A 367 7.66 18.20 24.45
C LEU A 367 8.15 17.46 25.70
N GLN A 368 7.78 16.19 25.86
CA GLN A 368 8.24 15.36 26.99
C GLN A 368 9.70 14.91 26.82
N GLY A 369 10.16 14.70 25.59
CA GLY A 369 11.55 14.31 25.28
C GLY A 369 12.56 15.45 25.38
N SER A 370 12.18 16.70 25.09
CA SER A 370 13.04 17.87 25.24
C SER A 370 13.30 18.29 26.69
N GLY A 371 12.63 17.65 27.66
CA GLY A 371 12.75 17.93 29.10
C GLY A 371 13.71 17.02 29.87
N ASN A 372 14.39 16.05 29.22
CA ASN A 372 15.30 15.14 29.92
C ASN A 372 16.66 15.03 29.21
N PRO A 373 17.66 15.85 29.60
CA PRO A 373 19.02 15.81 29.04
C PRO A 373 19.85 14.58 29.47
N ASP A 374 19.36 13.72 30.40
CA ASP A 374 20.19 12.70 31.05
C ASP A 374 20.01 11.26 30.50
N GLY A 375 19.50 11.12 29.28
CA GLY A 375 19.16 9.81 28.68
C GLY A 375 20.18 9.21 27.70
N ALA A 376 21.41 9.70 27.67
CA ALA A 376 22.49 9.16 26.83
C ALA A 376 23.45 8.32 27.69
N GLU A 377 23.12 7.04 27.87
CA GLU A 377 24.07 5.97 28.19
C GLU A 377 23.97 4.84 27.17
#